data_AF-A0A0F8MI23-F1
#
_entry.id   AF-A0A0F8MI23-F1
#
_cell.length_a   1.000
_cell.length_b   1.000
_cell.length_c   1.000
_cell.angle_alpha   90.00
_cell.angle_beta   90.00
_cell.angle_gamma   90.00
#
_symmetry.space_group_name_H-M   'P 1'
#
loop_
_entity.id
_entity.type
_entity.pdbx_description
1 polymer ?
#
loop_
_entity_poly.entity_id
_entity_poly.type
_entity_poly.pdbx_seq_one_letter_code
_entity_poly.pdbx_strand_id
1 'polypeptide(L)'
;MAHRDNPEFLSASTIKGDKVVNTAGEDLGKIEELMIDVDDGRIAYAALSFGGFLGMGNKLFAIPWQALKLRLHEHTFLLDIPKETLERAEGFDKDNWPAADREWLSDTYTYYGYQPYWQRRAEEQTEIRGEVGAERLSRESASENPIFLSADSIKGNKVVNRDGNDIGKIDEIMIDLQDGNVAYAAVSHGGILGIGSKLFAIPWKAFSLRIRDNAFILDIPEETFDKAEGFDKSHWPLTRQELSGTFTHYGFEPYWQAAAVGAGVSAGVMGETEAEKMSRMERERKGLVKTDEELKARQERERLEGLKETQEEKISRLEQERMERERQTETERERLSRLEKEQMELENQSRVEKEKLAGLEKELQESIRLEETEKVSRLEKEVNLLQGQEQSRRERLAQLESERARVGKLEETEKERLARLEKERMEAERREESEKERLA
;
A
#
# COMPACT_ATOMS: atom_id res chain seq x y z
N MET A 1 -15.00 -12.45 15.29
CA MET A 1 -13.56 -12.72 15.40
C MET A 1 -13.10 -12.46 16.85
N ALA A 2 -13.53 -13.27 17.82
CA ALA A 2 -13.37 -12.95 19.26
C ALA A 2 -12.34 -13.84 20.01
N HIS A 3 -11.41 -14.48 19.28
CA HIS A 3 -10.31 -15.26 19.85
C HIS A 3 -8.95 -14.93 19.19
N ARG A 4 -8.75 -13.68 18.74
CA ARG A 4 -7.54 -13.23 18.04
C ARG A 4 -7.01 -11.93 18.65
N ASP A 5 -6.82 -11.94 19.96
CA ASP A 5 -6.53 -10.72 20.71
C ASP A 5 -5.10 -10.17 20.46
N ASN A 6 -4.25 -10.91 19.74
CA ASN A 6 -2.92 -10.44 19.35
C ASN A 6 -2.35 -11.19 18.11
N PRO A 7 -2.86 -10.96 16.89
CA PRO A 7 -2.26 -11.49 15.67
C PRO A 7 -0.79 -11.06 15.52
N GLU A 8 0.05 -11.96 15.03
CA GLU A 8 1.44 -11.66 14.66
C GLU A 8 1.55 -11.24 13.18
N PHE A 9 0.59 -11.70 12.36
CA PHE A 9 0.47 -11.35 10.96
C PHE A 9 -0.86 -10.62 10.69
N LEU A 10 -0.82 -9.57 9.87
CA LEU A 10 -2.01 -8.93 9.30
C LEU A 10 -1.95 -8.94 7.78
N SER A 11 -3.12 -8.94 7.15
CA SER A 11 -3.17 -8.78 5.70
C SER A 11 -2.82 -7.36 5.29
N ALA A 12 -2.21 -7.20 4.11
CA ALA A 12 -1.96 -5.89 3.54
C ALA A 12 -3.26 -5.08 3.38
N SER A 13 -4.36 -5.72 2.98
CA SER A 13 -5.67 -5.07 2.87
C SER A 13 -6.24 -4.61 4.23
N THR A 14 -5.90 -5.27 5.35
CA THR A 14 -6.30 -4.82 6.69
C THR A 14 -5.47 -3.63 7.15
N ILE A 15 -4.18 -3.59 6.83
CA ILE A 15 -3.30 -2.46 7.17
C ILE A 15 -3.66 -1.21 6.34
N LYS A 16 -4.07 -1.41 5.08
CA LYS A 16 -4.53 -0.33 4.21
C LYS A 16 -5.77 0.34 4.80
N GLY A 17 -5.71 1.66 4.92
CA GLY A 17 -6.73 2.49 5.54
C GLY A 17 -6.53 2.74 7.04
N ASP A 18 -5.61 2.04 7.70
CA ASP A 18 -5.32 2.26 9.11
C ASP A 18 -4.81 3.69 9.34
N LYS A 19 -5.22 4.25 10.47
CA LYS A 19 -4.89 5.62 10.85
C LYS A 19 -3.42 5.73 11.23
N VAL A 20 -2.78 6.84 10.89
CA VAL A 20 -1.45 7.18 11.39
C VAL A 20 -1.54 8.41 12.28
N VAL A 21 -0.97 8.33 13.48
CA VAL A 21 -0.90 9.44 14.42
C VAL A 21 0.53 9.64 14.92
N ASN A 22 0.84 10.84 15.41
CA ASN A 22 2.12 11.07 16.08
C ASN A 22 2.06 10.72 17.58
N THR A 23 3.19 10.94 18.27
CA THR A 23 3.32 10.74 19.73
C THR A 23 2.46 11.68 20.56
N ALA A 24 2.03 12.83 20.01
CA ALA A 24 1.05 13.73 20.62
C ALA A 24 -0.40 13.32 20.36
N GLY A 25 -0.63 12.26 19.56
CA GLY A 25 -1.97 11.79 19.18
C GLY A 25 -2.60 12.60 18.05
N GLU A 26 -1.86 13.46 17.38
CA GLU A 26 -2.33 14.24 16.23
C GLU A 26 -2.48 13.34 15.00
N ASP A 27 -3.51 13.59 14.22
CA ASP A 27 -3.81 12.87 12.99
C ASP A 27 -2.81 13.22 11.88
N LEU A 28 -2.05 12.21 11.44
CA LEU A 28 -1.14 12.29 10.31
C LEU A 28 -1.72 11.62 9.04
N GLY A 29 -3.00 11.25 9.07
CA GLY A 29 -3.73 10.68 7.95
C GLY A 29 -3.84 9.15 8.02
N LYS A 30 -3.73 8.48 6.89
CA LYS A 30 -3.98 7.03 6.78
C LYS A 30 -3.04 6.35 5.78
N ILE A 31 -2.76 5.07 6.01
CA ILE A 31 -2.01 4.24 5.05
C ILE A 31 -2.86 4.05 3.79
N GLU A 32 -2.37 4.51 2.65
CA GLU A 32 -3.03 4.37 1.35
C GLU A 32 -2.61 3.08 0.64
N GLU A 33 -1.35 2.65 0.80
CA GLU A 33 -0.82 1.45 0.15
C GLU A 33 0.44 0.94 0.86
N LEU A 34 0.75 -0.35 0.69
CA LEU A 34 2.03 -0.93 1.10
C LEU A 34 2.85 -1.30 -0.13
N MET A 35 4.09 -0.83 -0.16
CA MET A 35 5.03 -1.14 -1.24
C MET A 35 5.96 -2.25 -0.78
N ILE A 36 6.00 -3.34 -1.53
CA ILE A 36 6.72 -4.57 -1.21
C ILE A 36 7.97 -4.63 -2.09
N ASP A 37 9.14 -4.78 -1.47
CA ASP A 37 10.34 -5.27 -2.17
C ASP A 37 10.12 -6.75 -2.43
N VAL A 38 9.90 -7.08 -3.71
CA VAL A 38 9.51 -8.44 -4.09
C VAL A 38 10.66 -9.43 -4.02
N ASP A 39 11.89 -8.93 -4.18
CA ASP A 39 13.11 -9.75 -4.14
C ASP A 39 13.47 -10.08 -2.69
N ASP A 40 13.41 -9.10 -1.79
CA ASP A 40 13.69 -9.29 -0.36
C ASP A 40 12.48 -9.82 0.42
N GLY A 41 11.27 -9.69 -0.12
CA GLY A 41 10.03 -10.18 0.48
C GLY A 41 9.62 -9.41 1.73
N ARG A 42 9.60 -8.09 1.66
CA ARG A 42 9.25 -7.23 2.80
C ARG A 42 8.66 -5.90 2.39
N ILE A 43 8.00 -5.22 3.32
CA ILE A 43 7.51 -3.86 3.12
C ILE A 43 8.70 -2.91 3.01
N ALA A 44 8.87 -2.32 1.84
CA ALA A 44 9.86 -1.29 1.57
C ALA A 44 9.46 0.03 2.22
N TYR A 45 8.20 0.43 2.05
CA TYR A 45 7.58 1.59 2.71
C TYR A 45 6.05 1.49 2.65
N ALA A 46 5.39 2.22 3.55
CA ALA A 46 3.95 2.49 3.47
C ALA A 46 3.73 3.88 2.83
N ALA A 47 2.81 3.99 1.88
CA ALA A 47 2.39 5.29 1.37
C ALA A 47 1.35 5.89 2.31
N LEU A 48 1.71 6.97 2.99
CA LEU A 48 0.85 7.71 3.91
C LEU A 48 0.16 8.85 3.18
N SER A 49 -1.18 8.86 3.16
CA SER A 49 -1.95 10.01 2.68
C SER A 49 -2.11 11.06 3.79
N PHE A 50 -1.79 12.32 3.49
CA PHE A 50 -1.86 13.42 4.44
C PHE A 50 -2.43 14.69 3.78
N GLY A 51 -3.30 15.43 4.50
CA GLY A 51 -3.77 16.76 4.09
C GLY A 51 -5.11 16.87 3.34
N GLY A 52 -6.02 15.90 3.46
CA GLY A 52 -7.23 15.76 2.63
C GLY A 52 -8.58 16.31 3.13
N PHE A 53 -8.63 17.40 3.90
CA PHE A 53 -9.92 18.03 4.27
C PHE A 53 -10.01 19.44 3.64
N LEU A 54 -11.01 19.64 2.75
CA LEU A 54 -11.32 20.86 1.95
C LEU A 54 -10.83 20.88 0.47
N GLY A 55 -10.88 19.74 -0.25
CA GLY A 55 -10.91 19.77 -1.72
C GLY A 55 -9.60 20.16 -2.43
N MET A 56 -8.46 20.16 -1.74
CA MET A 56 -7.12 20.13 -2.37
C MET A 56 -6.48 18.76 -2.11
N GLY A 57 -5.86 18.20 -3.16
CA GLY A 57 -5.53 16.78 -3.29
C GLY A 57 -4.76 16.15 -2.13
N ASN A 58 -4.97 14.85 -1.93
CA ASN A 58 -4.20 14.06 -0.98
C ASN A 58 -2.75 13.96 -1.46
N LYS A 59 -1.80 14.40 -0.64
CA LYS A 59 -0.38 14.17 -0.86
C LYS A 59 0.02 12.86 -0.20
N LEU A 60 0.82 12.06 -0.90
CA LEU A 60 1.36 10.81 -0.39
C LEU A 60 2.81 11.00 0.06
N PHE A 61 3.16 10.32 1.15
CA PHE A 61 4.51 10.29 1.72
C PHE A 61 4.96 8.85 1.86
N ALA A 62 6.18 8.55 1.43
CA ALA A 62 6.74 7.21 1.59
C ALA A 62 7.35 7.09 2.99
N ILE A 63 6.71 6.31 3.86
CA ILE A 63 7.13 6.12 5.23
C ILE A 63 7.83 4.76 5.34
N PRO A 64 9.13 4.71 5.67
CA PRO A 64 9.82 3.45 5.94
C PRO A 64 9.04 2.62 6.96
N TRP A 65 8.88 1.32 6.72
CA TRP A 65 8.13 0.45 7.64
C TRP A 65 8.66 0.52 9.09
N GLN A 66 9.98 0.60 9.24
CA GLN A 66 10.67 0.71 10.54
C GLN A 66 10.32 1.99 11.32
N ALA A 67 9.79 3.02 10.65
CA ALA A 67 9.35 4.25 11.29
C ALA A 67 7.95 4.15 11.91
N LEU A 68 7.18 3.13 11.53
CA LEU A 68 5.82 2.91 11.98
C LEU A 68 5.79 1.94 13.15
N LYS A 69 5.03 2.27 14.19
CA LYS A 69 4.77 1.38 15.33
C LYS A 69 3.28 1.08 15.42
N LEU A 70 2.90 -0.19 15.27
CA LEU A 70 1.49 -0.58 15.34
C LEU A 70 0.96 -0.56 16.77
N ARG A 71 -0.17 0.14 16.98
CA ARG A 71 -1.04 -0.02 18.15
C ARG A 71 -2.24 -0.85 17.76
N LEU A 72 -2.06 -2.17 17.84
CA LEU A 72 -2.97 -3.18 17.29
C LEU A 72 -4.43 -3.03 17.73
N HIS A 73 -4.66 -2.74 19.02
CA HIS A 73 -6.00 -2.60 19.59
C HIS A 73 -6.72 -1.30 19.16
N GLU A 74 -5.98 -0.33 18.61
CA GLU A 74 -6.50 0.95 18.14
C GLU A 74 -6.58 1.03 16.61
N HIS A 75 -6.18 -0.02 15.88
CA HIS A 75 -6.05 0.01 14.41
C HIS A 75 -5.31 1.28 13.92
N THR A 76 -4.25 1.63 14.65
CA THR A 76 -3.54 2.89 14.49
C THR A 76 -2.04 2.65 14.49
N PHE A 77 -1.34 3.23 13.54
CA PHE A 77 0.11 3.30 13.54
C PHE A 77 0.59 4.61 14.16
N LEU A 78 1.65 4.52 14.94
CA LEU A 78 2.35 5.66 15.50
C LEU A 78 3.58 5.98 14.64
N LEU A 79 3.68 7.22 14.20
CA LEU A 79 4.83 7.76 13.48
C LEU A 79 5.39 8.94 14.28
N ASP A 80 6.60 8.80 14.82
CA ASP A 80 7.18 9.77 15.76
C ASP A 80 7.81 10.97 15.04
N ILE A 81 6.97 11.78 14.41
CA ILE A 81 7.35 13.07 13.79
C ILE A 81 6.29 14.16 14.10
N PRO A 82 6.71 15.43 14.22
CA PRO A 82 5.76 16.55 14.25
C PRO A 82 4.95 16.63 12.96
N LYS A 83 3.66 17.00 13.07
CA LYS A 83 2.77 17.12 11.91
C LYS A 83 3.27 18.11 10.87
N GLU A 84 3.89 19.20 11.30
CA GLU A 84 4.47 20.24 10.44
C GLU A 84 5.60 19.70 9.54
N THR A 85 6.19 18.55 9.91
CA THR A 85 7.17 17.86 9.07
C THR A 85 6.52 17.43 7.77
N LEU A 86 5.34 16.81 7.82
CA LEU A 86 4.59 16.39 6.62
C LEU A 86 4.02 17.58 5.85
N GLU A 87 3.64 18.67 6.52
CA GLU A 87 3.16 19.89 5.85
C GLU A 87 4.24 20.56 4.99
N ARG A 88 5.51 20.46 5.41
CA ARG A 88 6.66 21.04 4.69
C ARG A 88 7.39 20.04 3.80
N ALA A 89 7.25 18.75 4.04
CA ALA A 89 7.93 17.70 3.30
C ALA A 89 7.47 17.69 1.84
N GLU A 90 8.40 17.37 0.95
CA GLU A 90 8.08 16.97 -0.40
C GLU A 90 7.48 15.55 -0.38
N GLY A 91 6.52 15.31 -1.24
CA GLY A 91 5.75 14.07 -1.31
C GLY A 91 5.17 13.98 -2.71
N PHE A 92 4.50 12.89 -3.03
CA PHE A 92 4.07 12.58 -4.38
C PHE A 92 2.55 12.53 -4.51
N ASP A 93 2.08 12.62 -5.75
CA ASP A 93 0.66 12.58 -6.07
C ASP A 93 0.19 11.12 -6.17
N LYS A 94 -1.04 10.85 -5.75
CA LYS A 94 -1.68 9.53 -5.84
C LYS A 94 -1.81 9.01 -7.28
N ASP A 95 -1.87 9.91 -8.26
CA ASP A 95 -2.03 9.61 -9.68
C ASP A 95 -0.66 9.59 -10.39
N ASN A 96 0.42 9.99 -9.71
CA ASN A 96 1.78 10.00 -10.24
C ASN A 96 2.79 9.50 -9.19
N TRP A 97 2.86 8.18 -9.07
CA TRP A 97 3.79 7.52 -8.16
C TRP A 97 5.23 7.61 -8.68
N PRO A 98 6.23 7.77 -7.79
CA PRO A 98 7.62 7.72 -8.19
C PRO A 98 7.97 6.33 -8.73
N ALA A 99 8.99 6.24 -9.58
CA ALA A 99 9.55 4.96 -10.03
C ALA A 99 10.07 4.09 -8.87
N ALA A 100 10.26 4.72 -7.70
CA ALA A 100 10.57 4.11 -6.41
C ALA A 100 11.79 3.19 -6.44
N ASP A 101 12.87 3.56 -7.15
CA ASP A 101 14.11 2.78 -7.13
C ASP A 101 14.84 2.82 -5.76
N ARG A 102 15.90 2.01 -5.64
CA ARG A 102 16.69 1.92 -4.40
C ARG A 102 17.41 3.23 -4.05
N GLU A 103 17.71 4.09 -5.03
CA GLU A 103 18.37 5.39 -4.78
C GLU A 103 17.37 6.35 -4.13
N TRP A 104 16.21 6.54 -4.75
CA TRP A 104 15.12 7.36 -4.22
C TRP A 104 14.67 6.90 -2.83
N LEU A 105 14.57 5.58 -2.62
CA LEU A 105 14.18 5.04 -1.33
C LEU A 105 15.29 5.22 -0.28
N SER A 106 16.56 5.23 -0.67
CA SER A 106 17.68 5.53 0.25
C SER A 106 17.58 6.97 0.80
N ASP A 107 17.26 7.93 -0.07
CA ASP A 107 17.05 9.32 0.35
C ASP A 107 15.84 9.45 1.29
N THR A 108 14.76 8.74 0.98
CA THR A 108 13.57 8.67 1.84
C THR A 108 13.89 8.11 3.23
N TYR A 109 14.62 7.00 3.30
CA TYR A 109 15.05 6.42 4.58
C TYR A 109 15.93 7.39 5.37
N THR A 110 16.88 8.04 4.70
CA THR A 110 17.77 9.05 5.29
C THR A 110 17.00 10.24 5.85
N TYR A 111 15.99 10.73 5.13
CA TYR A 111 15.12 11.83 5.58
C TYR A 111 14.44 11.52 6.92
N TYR A 112 13.99 10.27 7.12
CA TYR A 112 13.39 9.83 8.38
C TYR A 112 14.41 9.33 9.42
N GLY A 113 15.72 9.37 9.11
CA GLY A 113 16.78 8.95 10.04
C GLY A 113 16.97 7.43 10.17
N TYR A 114 16.50 6.65 9.19
CA TYR A 114 16.66 5.19 9.16
C TYR A 114 17.72 4.78 8.14
N GLN A 115 18.44 3.70 8.43
CA GLN A 115 19.32 3.07 7.46
C GLN A 115 18.50 2.12 6.58
N PRO A 116 18.64 2.16 5.24
CA PRO A 116 18.00 1.21 4.35
C PRO A 116 18.30 -0.24 4.74
N TYR A 117 17.27 -1.08 4.79
CA TYR A 117 17.43 -2.45 5.30
C TYR A 117 18.37 -3.32 4.46
N TRP A 118 18.55 -3.02 3.17
CA TRP A 118 19.46 -3.75 2.29
C TRP A 118 20.95 -3.45 2.59
N GLN A 119 21.25 -2.33 3.25
CA GLN A 119 22.63 -2.00 3.65
C GLN A 119 23.09 -2.81 4.86
N ARG A 120 22.18 -3.05 5.84
CA ARG A 120 22.46 -3.88 7.02
C ARG A 120 22.89 -5.31 6.64
N ARG A 121 22.31 -5.86 5.57
CA ARG A 121 22.65 -7.18 5.05
C ARG A 121 24.05 -7.24 4.43
N ALA A 122 24.50 -6.17 3.77
CA ALA A 122 25.84 -6.11 3.19
C ALA A 122 26.91 -6.16 4.29
N GLU A 123 26.65 -5.54 5.44
CA GLU A 123 27.53 -5.56 6.61
C GLU A 123 27.56 -6.94 7.26
N GLU A 124 26.39 -7.55 7.52
CA GLU A 124 26.26 -8.90 8.10
C GLU A 124 26.92 -9.99 7.23
N GLN A 125 26.84 -9.88 5.90
CA GLN A 125 27.49 -10.82 4.98
C GLN A 125 29.00 -10.61 4.84
N THR A 126 29.49 -9.39 5.07
CA THR A 126 30.93 -9.07 5.03
C THR A 126 31.64 -9.59 6.29
N GLU A 127 30.96 -9.65 7.44
CA GLU A 127 31.50 -10.30 8.65
C GLU A 127 31.53 -11.84 8.56
N ILE A 128 30.63 -12.47 7.79
CA ILE A 128 30.55 -13.94 7.67
C ILE A 128 31.51 -14.50 6.61
N ARG A 129 31.98 -13.70 5.66
CA ARG A 129 32.93 -14.13 4.63
C ARG A 129 34.06 -13.12 4.48
N GLY A 130 35.23 -13.48 5.02
CA GLY A 130 36.49 -12.84 4.66
C GLY A 130 36.64 -12.76 3.14
N GLU A 131 36.71 -11.53 2.65
CA GLU A 131 37.21 -11.09 1.34
C GLU A 131 36.80 -11.92 0.12
N VAL A 132 35.70 -11.55 -0.55
CA VAL A 132 35.65 -11.23 -2.01
C VAL A 132 34.42 -10.33 -2.28
N GLY A 133 34.50 -9.05 -1.91
CA GLY A 133 33.37 -8.10 -1.95
C GLY A 133 33.20 -7.28 -3.25
N ALA A 134 34.16 -7.32 -4.18
CA ALA A 134 34.19 -6.36 -5.28
C ALA A 134 33.55 -6.84 -6.60
N GLU A 135 33.33 -8.13 -6.80
CA GLU A 135 32.84 -8.64 -8.10
C GLU A 135 31.32 -8.84 -8.21
N ARG A 136 30.56 -8.76 -7.09
CA ARG A 136 29.11 -9.01 -7.12
C ARG A 136 28.26 -7.76 -7.27
N LEU A 137 28.77 -6.60 -6.83
CA LEU A 137 28.13 -5.28 -7.00
C LEU A 137 28.07 -4.82 -8.48
N SER A 138 28.76 -5.52 -9.38
CA SER A 138 28.76 -5.24 -10.82
C SER A 138 27.73 -6.05 -11.63
N ARG A 139 26.98 -6.98 -11.00
CA ARG A 139 25.93 -7.77 -11.68
C ARG A 139 24.51 -7.22 -11.51
N GLU A 140 24.31 -6.24 -10.64
CA GLU A 140 23.04 -5.54 -10.43
C GLU A 140 22.95 -4.28 -11.30
N SER A 141 23.08 -4.47 -12.60
CA SER A 141 22.63 -3.45 -13.56
C SER A 141 21.95 -4.21 -14.70
N ALA A 142 20.65 -3.93 -14.88
CA ALA A 142 19.72 -4.54 -15.84
C ALA A 142 18.99 -5.83 -15.39
N SER A 143 18.40 -5.80 -14.20
CA SER A 143 17.09 -6.46 -14.04
C SER A 143 16.04 -5.51 -14.62
N GLU A 144 15.40 -5.86 -15.74
CA GLU A 144 14.26 -5.10 -16.32
C GLU A 144 13.01 -5.11 -15.40
N ASN A 145 13.11 -5.71 -14.21
CA ASN A 145 11.99 -5.95 -13.33
C ASN A 145 11.88 -4.85 -12.26
N PRO A 146 10.72 -4.18 -12.08
CA PRO A 146 10.50 -3.31 -10.94
C PRO A 146 10.74 -4.06 -9.62
N ILE A 147 11.65 -3.52 -8.82
CA ILE A 147 12.08 -4.06 -7.52
C ILE A 147 10.97 -3.95 -6.47
N PHE A 148 10.06 -2.99 -6.65
CA PHE A 148 8.97 -2.72 -5.71
C PHE A 148 7.62 -2.78 -6.40
N LEU A 149 6.68 -3.54 -5.81
CA LEU A 149 5.30 -3.65 -6.27
C LEU A 149 4.35 -3.27 -5.13
N SER A 150 3.21 -2.64 -5.46
CA SER A 150 2.17 -2.41 -4.46
C SER A 150 1.48 -3.72 -4.09
N ALA A 151 1.09 -3.89 -2.83
CA ALA A 151 0.38 -5.09 -2.39
C ALA A 151 -0.91 -5.33 -3.20
N ASP A 152 -1.64 -4.26 -3.53
CA ASP A 152 -2.83 -4.35 -4.38
C ASP A 152 -2.54 -4.80 -5.82
N SER A 153 -1.38 -4.45 -6.40
CA SER A 153 -0.99 -4.91 -7.74
C SER A 153 -0.57 -6.38 -7.79
N ILE A 154 -0.15 -6.93 -6.65
CA ILE A 154 0.22 -8.35 -6.51
C ILE A 154 -1.03 -9.21 -6.31
N LYS A 155 -2.02 -8.68 -5.58
CA LYS A 155 -3.31 -9.34 -5.39
C LYS A 155 -4.01 -9.56 -6.73
N GLY A 156 -4.54 -10.77 -6.93
CA GLY A 156 -5.19 -11.20 -8.15
C GLY A 156 -4.23 -11.74 -9.23
N ASN A 157 -2.91 -11.57 -9.06
CA ASN A 157 -1.94 -12.12 -10.00
C ASN A 157 -2.00 -13.65 -10.00
N LYS A 158 -1.75 -14.22 -11.18
CA LYS A 158 -1.75 -15.67 -11.38
C LYS A 158 -0.53 -16.28 -10.72
N VAL A 159 -0.72 -17.47 -10.18
CA VAL A 159 0.34 -18.34 -9.68
C VAL A 159 0.42 -19.52 -10.63
N VAL A 160 1.62 -19.79 -11.15
CA VAL A 160 1.89 -20.91 -12.05
C VAL A 160 3.02 -21.76 -11.49
N ASN A 161 3.05 -23.06 -11.79
CA ASN A 161 4.21 -23.88 -11.44
C ASN A 161 5.39 -23.62 -12.42
N ARG A 162 6.52 -24.32 -12.23
CA ARG A 162 7.70 -24.22 -13.11
C ARG A 162 7.39 -24.55 -14.58
N ASP A 163 6.45 -25.46 -14.83
CA ASP A 163 6.04 -25.86 -16.17
C ASP A 163 5.05 -24.86 -16.82
N GLY A 164 4.61 -23.84 -16.07
CA GLY A 164 3.67 -22.83 -16.51
C GLY A 164 2.20 -23.22 -16.35
N ASN A 165 1.90 -24.34 -15.68
CA ASN A 165 0.52 -24.74 -15.39
C ASN A 165 -0.08 -23.83 -14.31
N ASP A 166 -1.36 -23.49 -14.47
CA ASP A 166 -2.08 -22.62 -13.54
C ASP A 166 -2.29 -23.32 -12.20
N ILE A 167 -1.78 -22.70 -11.14
CA ILE A 167 -1.96 -23.10 -9.75
C ILE A 167 -3.00 -22.21 -9.08
N GLY A 168 -3.36 -21.05 -9.64
CA GLY A 168 -4.44 -20.24 -9.11
C GLY A 168 -4.05 -18.78 -8.99
N LYS A 169 -4.50 -18.12 -7.93
CA LYS A 169 -4.33 -16.65 -7.78
C LYS A 169 -3.96 -16.25 -6.38
N ILE A 170 -3.18 -15.18 -6.26
CA ILE A 170 -2.91 -14.55 -4.96
C ILE A 170 -4.18 -13.83 -4.50
N ASP A 171 -4.82 -14.30 -3.44
CA ASP A 171 -5.99 -13.64 -2.84
C ASP A 171 -5.56 -12.55 -1.85
N GLU A 172 -4.46 -12.76 -1.12
CA GLU A 172 -4.00 -11.82 -0.08
C GLU A 172 -2.52 -12.01 0.26
N ILE A 173 -1.89 -10.96 0.80
CA ILE A 173 -0.51 -10.97 1.29
C ILE A 173 -0.50 -10.69 2.78
N MET A 174 0.23 -11.51 3.53
CA MET A 174 0.26 -11.48 4.98
C MET A 174 1.60 -10.97 5.48
N ILE A 175 1.56 -9.88 6.24
CA ILE A 175 2.71 -9.11 6.70
C ILE A 175 2.97 -9.43 8.16
N ASP A 176 4.22 -9.75 8.48
CA ASP A 176 4.72 -9.84 9.85
C ASP A 176 4.83 -8.45 10.45
N LEU A 177 4.07 -8.23 11.52
CA LEU A 177 3.95 -6.94 12.17
C LEU A 177 5.24 -6.52 12.89
N GLN A 178 6.12 -7.47 13.21
CA GLN A 178 7.33 -7.20 13.97
C GLN A 178 8.43 -6.61 13.08
N ASP A 179 8.61 -7.13 11.87
CA ASP A 179 9.77 -6.83 11.02
C ASP A 179 9.40 -6.39 9.59
N GLY A 180 8.10 -6.40 9.25
CA GLY A 180 7.59 -6.00 7.95
C GLY A 180 7.85 -7.03 6.86
N ASN A 181 8.28 -8.24 7.20
CA ASN A 181 8.46 -9.30 6.21
C ASN A 181 7.10 -9.75 5.67
N VAL A 182 7.06 -10.06 4.38
CA VAL A 182 5.94 -10.79 3.80
C VAL A 182 6.09 -12.24 4.25
N ALA A 183 5.25 -12.66 5.20
CA ALA A 183 5.31 -14.00 5.76
C ALA A 183 4.88 -15.03 4.72
N TYR A 184 3.67 -14.85 4.19
CA TYR A 184 3.11 -15.75 3.18
C TYR A 184 2.11 -15.01 2.29
N ALA A 185 1.90 -15.54 1.09
CA ALA A 185 0.77 -15.19 0.24
C ALA A 185 -0.31 -16.26 0.37
N ALA A 186 -1.57 -15.86 0.52
CA ALA A 186 -2.70 -16.77 0.46
C ALA A 186 -3.08 -16.99 -1.01
N VAL A 187 -2.90 -18.22 -1.49
CA VAL A 187 -3.21 -18.59 -2.88
C VAL A 187 -4.53 -19.34 -2.92
N SER A 188 -5.48 -18.87 -3.72
CA SER A 188 -6.71 -19.60 -4.00
C SER A 188 -6.48 -20.61 -5.11
N HIS A 189 -6.78 -21.89 -4.84
CA HIS A 189 -6.67 -22.98 -5.80
C HIS A 189 -7.90 -23.89 -5.73
N GLY A 190 -8.43 -24.26 -6.90
CA GLY A 190 -9.64 -25.07 -7.02
C GLY A 190 -10.93 -24.31 -6.73
N GLY A 191 -12.03 -24.70 -7.38
CA GLY A 191 -13.36 -24.08 -7.26
C GLY A 191 -13.88 -23.56 -8.61
N ILE A 192 -15.09 -23.98 -8.98
CA ILE A 192 -15.77 -23.50 -10.19
C ILE A 192 -16.36 -22.12 -9.85
N LEU A 193 -15.98 -21.06 -10.56
CA LEU A 193 -16.56 -19.71 -10.41
C LEU A 193 -16.55 -19.14 -8.96
N GLY A 194 -15.54 -19.48 -8.14
CA GLY A 194 -15.37 -18.88 -6.80
C GLY A 194 -16.25 -19.45 -5.69
N ILE A 195 -16.96 -20.55 -5.95
CA ILE A 195 -17.66 -21.33 -4.92
C ILE A 195 -16.74 -22.49 -4.49
N GLY A 196 -16.36 -22.50 -3.21
CA GLY A 196 -15.60 -23.60 -2.61
C GLY A 196 -14.09 -23.56 -2.85
N SER A 197 -13.48 -22.40 -3.10
CA SER A 197 -12.02 -22.29 -3.20
C SER A 197 -11.35 -22.40 -1.83
N LYS A 198 -10.38 -23.32 -1.72
CA LYS A 198 -9.51 -23.48 -0.55
C LYS A 198 -8.33 -22.52 -0.69
N LEU A 199 -7.95 -21.84 0.39
CA LEU A 199 -6.77 -20.99 0.41
C LEU A 199 -5.56 -21.78 0.89
N PHE A 200 -4.39 -21.48 0.35
CA PHE A 200 -3.14 -22.13 0.74
C PHE A 200 -2.16 -21.07 1.20
N ALA A 201 -1.60 -21.23 2.40
CA ALA A 201 -0.62 -20.29 2.94
C ALA A 201 0.76 -20.64 2.39
N ILE A 202 1.20 -19.90 1.37
CA ILE A 202 2.45 -20.18 0.68
C ILE A 202 3.54 -19.20 1.16
N PRO A 203 4.63 -19.69 1.78
CA PRO A 203 5.75 -18.84 2.19
C PRO A 203 6.23 -17.94 1.04
N TRP A 204 6.48 -16.65 1.30
CA TRP A 204 6.88 -15.72 0.23
C TRP A 204 8.10 -16.20 -0.57
N LYS A 205 9.06 -16.82 0.13
CA LYS A 205 10.29 -17.36 -0.45
C LYS A 205 10.06 -18.49 -1.47
N ALA A 206 8.87 -19.09 -1.52
CA ALA A 206 8.52 -20.09 -2.51
C ALA A 206 8.20 -19.49 -3.88
N PHE A 207 8.01 -18.17 -3.97
CA PHE A 207 7.68 -17.49 -5.22
C PHE A 207 8.93 -16.96 -5.94
N SER A 208 8.84 -16.93 -7.26
CA SER A 208 9.72 -16.17 -8.14
C SER A 208 8.88 -15.34 -9.10
N LEU A 209 9.14 -14.05 -9.21
CA LEU A 209 8.34 -13.15 -10.03
C LEU A 209 8.70 -13.27 -11.52
N ARG A 210 7.70 -13.41 -12.39
CA ARG A 210 7.84 -13.34 -13.83
C ARG A 210 6.98 -12.22 -14.41
N ILE A 211 7.56 -11.02 -14.46
CA ILE A 211 6.84 -9.76 -14.73
C ILE A 211 6.19 -9.72 -16.11
N ARG A 212 6.85 -10.26 -17.14
CA ARG A 212 6.31 -10.26 -18.51
C ARG A 212 4.95 -10.95 -18.63
N ASP A 213 4.68 -11.92 -17.78
CA ASP A 213 3.43 -12.71 -17.79
C ASP A 213 2.45 -12.24 -16.70
N ASN A 214 2.82 -11.22 -15.91
CA ASN A 214 2.13 -10.79 -14.70
C ASN A 214 1.76 -11.97 -13.78
N ALA A 215 2.72 -12.88 -13.61
CA ALA A 215 2.54 -14.14 -12.89
C ALA A 215 3.68 -14.40 -11.90
N PHE A 216 3.34 -15.04 -10.79
CA PHE A 216 4.30 -15.59 -9.85
C PHE A 216 4.51 -17.07 -10.15
N ILE A 217 5.76 -17.47 -10.31
CA ILE A 217 6.13 -18.88 -10.40
C ILE A 217 6.21 -19.41 -8.97
N LEU A 218 5.45 -20.45 -8.66
CA LEU A 218 5.57 -21.20 -7.44
C LEU A 218 6.59 -22.32 -7.63
N ASP A 219 7.73 -22.17 -6.96
CA ASP A 219 8.84 -23.09 -7.04
C ASP A 219 8.77 -24.16 -5.95
N ILE A 220 7.76 -25.02 -6.03
CA ILE A 220 7.63 -26.22 -5.20
C ILE A 220 7.19 -27.41 -6.08
N PRO A 221 7.50 -28.66 -5.68
CA PRO A 221 6.97 -29.83 -6.36
C PRO A 221 5.43 -29.88 -6.31
N GLU A 222 4.79 -30.24 -7.42
CA GLU A 222 3.32 -30.32 -7.52
C GLU A 222 2.72 -31.25 -6.45
N GLU A 223 3.35 -32.41 -6.23
CA GLU A 223 2.95 -33.35 -5.17
C GLU A 223 2.99 -32.73 -3.76
N THR A 224 3.91 -31.80 -3.51
CA THR A 224 3.97 -31.06 -2.24
C THR A 224 2.77 -30.13 -2.11
N PHE A 225 2.40 -29.42 -3.17
CA PHE A 225 1.24 -28.54 -3.17
C PHE A 225 -0.08 -29.31 -3.03
N ASP A 226 -0.26 -30.40 -3.76
CA ASP A 226 -1.48 -31.22 -3.74
C ASP A 226 -1.78 -31.82 -2.36
N LYS A 227 -0.72 -32.11 -1.58
CA LYS A 227 -0.83 -32.63 -0.21
C LYS A 227 -0.95 -31.53 0.85
N ALA A 228 -0.86 -30.26 0.46
CA ALA A 228 -0.89 -29.17 1.42
C ALA A 228 -2.26 -29.02 2.08
N GLU A 229 -2.24 -28.79 3.38
CA GLU A 229 -3.43 -28.41 4.12
C GLU A 229 -3.71 -26.92 3.91
N GLY A 230 -4.66 -26.61 3.03
CA GLY A 230 -5.21 -25.25 2.94
C GLY A 230 -6.17 -24.91 4.10
N PHE A 231 -6.63 -23.67 4.11
CA PHE A 231 -7.55 -23.10 5.09
C PHE A 231 -8.71 -22.37 4.41
N ASP A 232 -9.77 -22.09 5.17
CA ASP A 232 -10.93 -21.34 4.68
C ASP A 232 -10.83 -19.85 5.05
N LYS A 233 -11.59 -18.99 4.35
CA LYS A 233 -11.63 -17.54 4.59
C LYS A 233 -12.05 -17.15 6.02
N SER A 234 -12.66 -18.07 6.77
CA SER A 234 -13.01 -17.88 8.19
C SER A 234 -11.86 -18.18 9.17
N HIS A 235 -10.79 -18.87 8.74
CA HIS A 235 -9.73 -19.40 9.60
C HIS A 235 -8.32 -19.14 9.04
N TRP A 236 -7.92 -17.87 8.97
CA TRP A 236 -6.58 -17.47 8.53
C TRP A 236 -5.47 -17.87 9.52
N PRO A 237 -4.32 -18.42 9.12
CA PRO A 237 -3.21 -18.61 10.05
C PRO A 237 -2.55 -17.26 10.38
N LEU A 238 -2.77 -16.73 11.59
CA LEU A 238 -2.31 -15.38 12.00
C LEU A 238 -1.18 -15.40 13.02
N THR A 239 -0.68 -16.57 13.38
CA THR A 239 0.43 -16.75 14.32
C THR A 239 1.52 -17.65 13.73
N ARG A 240 2.75 -17.46 14.19
CA ARG A 240 3.93 -18.25 13.85
C ARG A 240 3.77 -19.71 14.24
N GLN A 241 3.07 -19.97 15.34
CA GLN A 241 2.74 -21.34 15.77
C GLN A 241 1.88 -22.06 14.74
N GLU A 242 0.84 -21.39 14.21
CA GLU A 242 -0.03 -21.96 13.18
C GLU A 242 0.73 -22.22 11.86
N LEU A 243 1.67 -21.34 11.49
CA LEU A 243 2.41 -21.45 10.23
C LEU A 243 3.64 -22.38 10.26
N SER A 244 4.17 -22.72 11.44
CA SER A 244 5.43 -23.48 11.52
C SER A 244 5.34 -24.83 10.80
N GLY A 245 4.20 -25.53 10.91
CA GLY A 245 3.95 -26.78 10.19
C GLY A 245 3.86 -26.58 8.67
N THR A 246 3.18 -25.51 8.25
CA THR A 246 3.01 -25.15 6.83
C THR A 246 4.34 -24.85 6.15
N PHE A 247 5.21 -24.07 6.79
CA PHE A 247 6.55 -23.76 6.24
C PHE A 247 7.38 -25.02 6.06
N THR A 248 7.39 -25.88 7.09
CA THR A 248 8.11 -27.16 7.06
C THR A 248 7.58 -28.07 5.94
N HIS A 249 6.26 -28.12 5.73
CA HIS A 249 5.63 -28.89 4.65
C HIS A 249 6.14 -28.48 3.27
N TYR A 250 6.31 -27.18 3.03
CA TYR A 250 6.87 -26.66 1.78
C TYR A 250 8.41 -26.72 1.72
N GLY A 251 9.07 -27.25 2.75
CA GLY A 251 10.54 -27.38 2.79
C GLY A 251 11.27 -26.08 3.12
N PHE A 252 10.59 -25.11 3.73
CA PHE A 252 11.20 -23.85 4.17
C PHE A 252 11.36 -23.84 5.69
N GLU A 253 12.56 -23.48 6.15
CA GLU A 253 12.77 -23.09 7.54
C GLU A 253 12.06 -21.74 7.80
N PRO A 254 11.22 -21.62 8.83
CA PRO A 254 10.60 -20.34 9.16
C PRO A 254 11.66 -19.29 9.51
N TYR A 255 11.63 -18.14 8.85
CA TYR A 255 12.68 -17.12 8.99
C TYR A 255 12.80 -16.58 10.42
N TRP A 256 11.70 -16.59 11.19
CA TRP A 256 11.70 -16.19 12.60
C TRP A 256 12.43 -17.18 13.52
N GLN A 257 12.68 -18.42 13.07
CA GLN A 257 13.48 -19.37 13.86
C GLN A 257 14.98 -19.08 13.77
N ALA A 258 15.46 -18.51 12.66
CA ALA A 258 16.86 -18.09 12.54
C ALA A 258 17.22 -16.95 13.50
N ALA A 259 16.26 -16.05 13.78
CA ALA A 259 16.42 -14.99 14.79
C ALA A 259 16.43 -15.52 16.23
N ALA A 260 15.77 -16.67 16.49
CA ALA A 260 15.71 -17.29 17.81
C ALA A 260 17.04 -17.96 18.23
N VAL A 261 17.95 -18.26 17.30
CA VAL A 261 19.25 -18.88 17.62
C VAL A 261 20.20 -17.92 18.37
N GLY A 262 19.86 -16.63 18.45
CA GLY A 262 20.51 -15.64 19.32
C GLY A 262 19.98 -15.59 20.77
N ALA A 263 18.89 -16.30 21.07
CA ALA A 263 18.28 -16.38 22.40
C ALA A 263 18.17 -17.86 22.82
N GLY A 264 19.23 -18.38 23.42
CA GLY A 264 19.33 -19.79 23.81
C GLY A 264 18.20 -20.24 24.74
N VAL A 265 17.45 -21.25 24.30
CA VAL A 265 16.62 -22.08 25.18
C VAL A 265 16.74 -23.54 24.74
N SER A 266 17.32 -24.37 25.60
CA SER A 266 17.38 -25.83 25.44
C SER A 266 16.10 -26.46 26.00
N ALA A 267 15.33 -27.15 25.15
CA ALA A 267 14.20 -27.98 25.59
C ALA A 267 14.66 -29.42 25.80
N GLY A 268 14.62 -29.89 27.05
CA GLY A 268 14.86 -31.27 27.43
C GLY A 268 13.61 -32.13 27.21
N VAL A 269 13.79 -33.27 26.54
CA VAL A 269 12.79 -34.33 26.36
C VAL A 269 13.10 -35.43 27.38
N MET A 270 12.13 -35.78 28.23
CA MET A 270 12.15 -37.01 29.05
C MET A 270 10.99 -37.90 28.62
N GLY A 271 11.32 -39.12 28.18
CA GLY A 271 10.36 -40.17 27.86
C GLY A 271 10.11 -41.09 29.06
N GLU A 272 8.86 -41.51 29.22
CA GLU A 272 8.46 -42.57 30.16
C GLU A 272 8.82 -43.94 29.60
N THR A 273 9.50 -44.73 30.42
CA THR A 273 9.95 -46.09 30.12
C THR A 273 8.90 -47.14 30.45
N GLU A 274 8.89 -48.23 29.67
CA GLU A 274 8.05 -49.43 29.79
C GLU A 274 8.18 -50.26 31.09
N ALA A 275 8.60 -49.65 32.20
CA ALA A 275 8.69 -50.29 33.51
C ALA A 275 7.38 -50.20 34.33
N GLU A 276 6.43 -49.36 33.93
CA GLU A 276 5.13 -49.23 34.62
C GLU A 276 4.00 -50.11 34.01
N LYS A 277 4.26 -50.81 32.90
CA LYS A 277 3.28 -51.71 32.26
C LYS A 277 3.25 -53.13 32.84
N MET A 278 4.25 -53.53 33.62
CA MET A 278 4.47 -54.93 34.02
C MET A 278 4.23 -55.17 35.52
N SER A 279 3.03 -54.84 36.02
CA SER A 279 2.59 -55.25 37.37
C SER A 279 1.08 -55.51 37.47
N ARG A 280 0.41 -55.68 36.33
CA ARG A 280 -1.04 -55.94 36.27
C ARG A 280 -1.35 -57.22 35.50
N MET A 281 -0.67 -58.33 35.81
CA MET A 281 -1.07 -59.67 35.39
C MET A 281 -0.32 -60.71 36.21
N GLU A 282 -0.79 -61.03 37.41
CA GLU A 282 -0.65 -62.38 38.01
C GLU A 282 -1.27 -62.41 39.41
N ARG A 283 -2.49 -62.96 39.49
CA ARG A 283 -3.22 -63.50 40.65
C ARG A 283 -4.69 -63.56 40.20
N GLU A 284 -5.38 -64.69 40.06
CA GLU A 284 -5.36 -65.93 40.82
C GLU A 284 -5.99 -67.07 40.00
N ARG A 285 -5.58 -68.30 40.34
CA ARG A 285 -5.97 -69.54 39.68
C ARG A 285 -6.89 -70.37 40.61
N LYS A 286 -8.03 -70.79 40.05
CA LYS A 286 -8.86 -72.01 40.29
C LYS A 286 -9.79 -72.12 41.52
N GLY A 287 -11.07 -72.34 41.22
CA GLY A 287 -11.73 -73.63 41.48
C GLY A 287 -13.19 -73.59 41.95
N LEU A 288 -14.15 -74.08 41.15
CA LEU A 288 -15.12 -75.18 41.45
C LEU A 288 -16.25 -75.20 40.41
N VAL A 289 -16.46 -76.34 39.75
CA VAL A 289 -17.55 -76.56 38.80
C VAL A 289 -18.76 -77.16 39.51
N LYS A 290 -19.90 -76.45 39.46
CA LYS A 290 -21.23 -77.03 39.24
C LYS A 290 -21.94 -76.11 38.21
N THR A 291 -22.24 -76.70 37.04
CA THR A 291 -22.85 -76.13 35.82
C THR A 291 -22.16 -74.88 35.22
N ASP A 292 -20.91 -75.05 34.83
CA ASP A 292 -20.02 -73.99 34.29
C ASP A 292 -20.52 -73.37 32.96
N GLU A 293 -21.29 -74.11 32.15
CA GLU A 293 -21.84 -73.60 30.88
C GLU A 293 -23.06 -72.69 31.04
N GLU A 294 -23.99 -73.02 31.94
CA GLU A 294 -25.22 -72.23 32.12
C GLU A 294 -24.93 -70.89 32.82
N LEU A 295 -24.00 -70.89 33.78
CA LEU A 295 -23.57 -69.66 34.45
C LEU A 295 -22.80 -68.74 33.50
N LYS A 296 -21.91 -69.29 32.67
CA LYS A 296 -21.21 -68.55 31.61
C LYS A 296 -22.16 -68.03 30.55
N ALA A 297 -23.14 -68.83 30.12
CA ALA A 297 -24.15 -68.39 29.15
C ALA A 297 -25.03 -67.27 29.72
N ARG A 298 -25.36 -67.30 31.01
CA ARG A 298 -26.10 -66.22 31.67
C ARG A 298 -25.25 -64.95 31.83
N GLN A 299 -24.00 -65.07 32.26
CA GLN A 299 -23.06 -63.94 32.37
C GLN A 299 -22.76 -63.32 31.00
N GLU A 300 -22.59 -64.13 29.96
CA GLU A 300 -22.37 -63.65 28.60
C GLU A 300 -23.62 -62.97 28.03
N ARG A 301 -24.83 -63.47 28.35
CA ARG A 301 -26.08 -62.78 28.00
C ARG A 301 -26.22 -61.44 28.69
N GLU A 302 -26.00 -61.37 30.00
CA GLU A 302 -26.03 -60.11 30.77
C GLU A 302 -24.96 -59.12 30.26
N ARG A 303 -23.77 -59.62 29.89
CA ARG A 303 -22.70 -58.82 29.26
C ARG A 303 -23.10 -58.30 27.88
N LEU A 304 -23.72 -59.13 27.04
CA LEU A 304 -24.19 -58.73 25.71
C LEU A 304 -25.37 -57.75 25.79
N GLU A 305 -26.25 -57.92 26.77
CA GLU A 305 -27.37 -57.02 27.03
C GLU A 305 -26.87 -55.66 27.51
N GLY A 306 -25.92 -55.63 28.46
CA GLY A 306 -25.26 -54.39 28.87
C GLY A 306 -24.46 -53.71 27.75
N LEU A 307 -23.87 -54.48 26.82
CA LEU A 307 -23.19 -53.94 25.64
C LEU A 307 -24.18 -53.32 24.63
N LYS A 308 -25.36 -53.93 24.48
CA LYS A 308 -26.44 -53.39 23.65
C LYS A 308 -27.00 -52.11 24.25
N GLU A 309 -27.26 -52.10 25.55
CA GLU A 309 -27.71 -50.88 26.26
C GLU A 309 -26.69 -49.74 26.11
N THR A 310 -25.38 -50.01 26.28
CA THR A 310 -24.35 -48.99 26.05
C THR A 310 -24.25 -48.54 24.59
N GLN A 311 -24.48 -49.43 23.63
CA GLN A 311 -24.53 -49.06 22.21
C GLN A 311 -25.76 -48.20 21.89
N GLU A 312 -26.92 -48.54 22.43
CA GLU A 312 -28.16 -47.78 22.26
C GLU A 312 -28.05 -46.38 22.90
N GLU A 313 -27.48 -46.27 24.09
CA GLU A 313 -27.19 -44.96 24.72
C GLU A 313 -26.25 -44.11 23.86
N LYS A 314 -25.20 -44.73 23.28
CA LYS A 314 -24.25 -44.03 22.42
C LYS A 314 -24.90 -43.56 21.11
N ILE A 315 -25.74 -44.39 20.51
CA ILE A 315 -26.51 -44.02 19.31
C ILE A 315 -27.45 -42.85 19.64
N SER A 316 -28.18 -42.92 20.75
CA SER A 316 -29.10 -41.87 21.16
C SER A 316 -28.40 -40.54 21.45
N ARG A 317 -27.21 -40.57 22.07
CA ARG A 317 -26.37 -39.37 22.25
C ARG A 317 -25.92 -38.79 20.90
N LEU A 318 -25.47 -39.62 19.96
CA LEU A 318 -25.03 -39.16 18.64
C LEU A 318 -26.19 -38.57 17.83
N GLU A 319 -27.41 -39.11 17.96
CA GLU A 319 -28.61 -38.56 17.32
C GLU A 319 -28.99 -37.19 17.91
N GLN A 320 -28.87 -37.01 19.24
CA GLN A 320 -29.06 -35.70 19.88
C GLN A 320 -28.03 -34.68 19.40
N GLU A 321 -26.75 -35.05 19.38
CA GLU A 321 -25.67 -34.18 18.87
C GLU A 321 -25.89 -33.82 17.40
N ARG A 322 -26.36 -34.76 16.58
CA ARG A 322 -26.69 -34.50 15.17
C ARG A 322 -27.85 -33.51 15.03
N MET A 323 -28.92 -33.68 15.80
CA MET A 323 -30.06 -32.75 15.78
C MET A 323 -29.68 -31.35 16.26
N GLU A 324 -28.84 -31.25 17.27
CA GLU A 324 -28.36 -29.95 17.77
C GLU A 324 -27.49 -29.26 16.73
N ARG A 325 -26.59 -30.01 16.07
CA ARG A 325 -25.81 -29.50 14.93
C ARG A 325 -26.72 -29.02 13.81
N GLU A 326 -27.68 -29.82 13.35
CA GLU A 326 -28.61 -29.40 12.28
C GLU A 326 -29.35 -28.11 12.62
N ARG A 327 -29.79 -27.95 13.88
CA ARG A 327 -30.45 -26.73 14.35
C ARG A 327 -29.51 -25.53 14.37
N GLN A 328 -28.25 -25.72 14.76
CA GLN A 328 -27.22 -24.68 14.70
C GLN A 328 -26.96 -24.26 13.24
N THR A 329 -26.82 -25.24 12.33
CA THR A 329 -26.60 -24.97 10.91
C THR A 329 -27.77 -24.22 10.28
N GLU A 330 -29.01 -24.56 10.64
CA GLU A 330 -30.20 -23.86 10.16
C GLU A 330 -30.24 -22.42 10.66
N THR A 331 -29.94 -22.19 11.94
CA THR A 331 -29.87 -20.85 12.53
C THR A 331 -28.78 -20.00 11.87
N GLU A 332 -27.62 -20.59 11.61
CA GLU A 332 -26.51 -19.93 10.91
C GLU A 332 -26.88 -19.59 9.46
N ARG A 333 -27.55 -20.51 8.76
CA ARG A 333 -28.05 -20.28 7.39
C ARG A 333 -29.06 -19.15 7.32
N GLU A 334 -29.99 -19.05 8.28
CA GLU A 334 -30.92 -17.93 8.35
C GLU A 334 -30.19 -16.60 8.62
N ARG A 335 -29.21 -16.62 9.51
CA ARG A 335 -28.39 -15.43 9.80
C ARG A 335 -27.61 -14.97 8.57
N LEU A 336 -26.99 -15.90 7.84
CA LEU A 336 -26.28 -15.60 6.59
C LEU A 336 -27.22 -15.02 5.54
N SER A 337 -28.41 -15.60 5.36
CA SER A 337 -29.40 -15.08 4.41
C SER A 337 -29.88 -13.66 4.77
N ARG A 338 -29.97 -13.32 6.06
CA ARG A 338 -30.27 -11.94 6.49
C ARG A 338 -29.13 -10.98 6.18
N LEU A 339 -27.89 -11.39 6.47
CA LEU A 339 -26.71 -10.58 6.20
C LEU A 339 -26.50 -10.35 4.69
N GLU A 340 -26.74 -11.36 3.86
CA GLU A 340 -26.69 -11.22 2.39
C GLU A 340 -27.71 -10.20 1.86
N LYS A 341 -28.94 -10.19 2.43
CA LYS A 341 -29.95 -9.20 2.07
C LYS A 341 -29.53 -7.79 2.50
N GLU A 342 -29.03 -7.65 3.71
CA GLU A 342 -28.54 -6.36 4.23
C GLU A 342 -27.36 -5.84 3.40
N GLN A 343 -26.42 -6.72 3.04
CA GLN A 343 -25.30 -6.38 2.15
C GLN A 343 -25.80 -5.91 0.78
N MET A 344 -26.77 -6.63 0.19
CA MET A 344 -27.36 -6.24 -1.10
C MET A 344 -28.09 -4.89 -1.02
N GLU A 345 -28.76 -4.58 0.08
CA GLU A 345 -29.39 -3.28 0.31
C GLU A 345 -28.36 -2.16 0.43
N LEU A 346 -27.28 -2.38 1.19
CA LEU A 346 -26.17 -1.44 1.33
C LEU A 346 -25.43 -1.20 0.01
N GLU A 347 -25.19 -2.24 -0.79
CA GLU A 347 -24.59 -2.11 -2.12
C GLU A 347 -25.48 -1.30 -3.07
N ASN A 348 -26.80 -1.54 -3.03
CA ASN A 348 -27.74 -0.75 -3.82
C ASN A 348 -27.79 0.72 -3.38
N GLN A 349 -27.77 0.99 -2.07
CA GLN A 349 -27.70 2.36 -1.54
C GLN A 349 -26.39 3.05 -1.96
N SER A 350 -25.25 2.37 -1.81
CA SER A 350 -23.95 2.90 -2.22
C SER A 350 -23.92 3.19 -3.73
N ARG A 351 -24.50 2.33 -4.56
CA ARG A 351 -24.60 2.57 -6.01
C ARG A 351 -25.42 3.83 -6.32
N VAL A 352 -26.57 4.01 -5.66
CA VAL A 352 -27.41 5.19 -5.85
C VAL A 352 -26.70 6.47 -5.38
N GLU A 353 -25.97 6.42 -4.26
CA GLU A 353 -25.18 7.56 -3.80
C GLU A 353 -24.02 7.90 -4.74
N LYS A 354 -23.33 6.89 -5.29
CA LYS A 354 -22.30 7.09 -6.31
C LYS A 354 -22.85 7.74 -7.57
N GLU A 355 -24.02 7.32 -8.04
CA GLU A 355 -24.68 7.94 -9.19
C GLU A 355 -25.07 9.39 -8.92
N LYS A 356 -25.57 9.71 -7.71
CA LYS A 356 -25.85 11.09 -7.30
C LYS A 356 -24.59 11.94 -7.25
N LEU A 357 -23.51 11.42 -6.67
CA LEU A 357 -22.22 12.12 -6.60
C LEU A 357 -21.67 12.41 -7.99
N ALA A 358 -21.70 11.43 -8.90
CA ALA A 358 -21.28 11.64 -10.29
C ALA A 358 -22.12 12.71 -11.00
N GLY A 359 -23.42 12.79 -10.70
CA GLY A 359 -24.30 13.86 -11.19
C GLY A 359 -23.87 15.24 -10.68
N LEU A 360 -23.65 15.38 -9.38
CA LEU A 360 -23.21 16.64 -8.76
C LEU A 360 -21.83 17.08 -9.23
N GLU A 361 -20.89 16.14 -9.41
CA GLU A 361 -19.57 16.42 -9.96
C GLU A 361 -19.65 17.00 -11.37
N LYS A 362 -20.54 16.45 -12.20
CA LYS A 362 -20.76 16.95 -13.55
C LYS A 362 -21.36 18.37 -13.55
N GLU A 363 -22.34 18.63 -12.69
CA GLU A 363 -22.92 19.98 -12.53
C GLU A 363 -21.88 20.99 -12.03
N LEU A 364 -21.02 20.59 -11.08
CA LEU A 364 -19.94 21.44 -10.58
C LEU A 364 -18.92 21.77 -11.67
N GLN A 365 -18.49 20.77 -12.46
CA GLN A 365 -17.58 20.99 -13.59
C GLN A 365 -18.17 21.93 -14.65
N GLU A 366 -19.46 21.80 -14.95
CA GLU A 366 -20.15 22.69 -15.88
C GLU A 366 -20.23 24.11 -15.35
N SER A 367 -20.53 24.29 -14.05
CA SER A 367 -20.53 25.61 -13.39
C SER A 367 -19.16 26.28 -13.43
N ILE A 368 -18.08 25.54 -13.10
CA ILE A 368 -16.70 26.07 -13.14
C ILE A 368 -16.36 26.52 -14.56
N ARG A 369 -16.66 25.69 -15.56
CA ARG A 369 -16.39 26.00 -16.97
C ARG A 369 -17.12 27.25 -17.43
N LEU A 370 -18.39 27.42 -17.04
CA LEU A 370 -19.16 28.62 -17.37
C LEU A 370 -18.54 29.88 -16.75
N GLU A 371 -18.17 29.82 -15.46
CA GLU A 371 -17.53 30.94 -14.77
C GLU A 371 -16.18 31.33 -15.39
N GLU A 372 -15.36 30.35 -15.77
CA GLU A 372 -14.11 30.58 -16.48
C GLU A 372 -14.33 31.24 -17.84
N THR A 373 -15.33 30.77 -18.59
CA THR A 373 -15.67 31.32 -19.92
C THR A 373 -16.12 32.78 -19.80
N GLU A 374 -16.93 33.11 -18.78
CA GLU A 374 -17.35 34.48 -18.51
C GLU A 374 -16.17 35.38 -18.11
N LYS A 375 -15.26 34.89 -17.26
CA LYS A 375 -14.04 35.61 -16.86
C LYS A 375 -13.16 35.90 -18.08
N VAL A 376 -12.93 34.91 -18.94
CA VAL A 376 -12.15 35.08 -20.18
C VAL A 376 -12.80 36.12 -21.08
N SER A 377 -14.10 36.01 -21.34
CA SER A 377 -14.81 36.99 -22.18
C SER A 377 -14.75 38.42 -21.62
N ARG A 378 -14.79 38.57 -20.29
CA ARG A 378 -14.64 39.87 -19.63
C ARG A 378 -13.24 40.45 -19.83
N LEU A 379 -12.20 39.63 -19.63
CA LEU A 379 -10.80 40.04 -19.82
C LEU A 379 -10.50 40.38 -21.28
N GLU A 380 -11.02 39.60 -22.24
CA GLU A 380 -10.87 39.90 -23.68
C GLU A 380 -11.44 41.27 -24.05
N LYS A 381 -12.61 41.63 -23.50
CA LYS A 381 -13.20 42.97 -23.71
C LYS A 381 -12.31 44.08 -23.13
N GLU A 382 -11.72 43.86 -21.96
CA GLU A 382 -10.84 44.83 -21.31
C GLU A 382 -9.53 45.00 -22.09
N VAL A 383 -8.92 43.90 -22.54
CA VAL A 383 -7.72 43.92 -23.40
C VAL A 383 -7.98 44.68 -24.69
N ASN A 384 -9.10 44.40 -25.38
CA ASN A 384 -9.46 45.11 -26.62
C ASN A 384 -9.65 46.62 -26.38
N LEU A 385 -10.26 47.01 -25.27
CA LEU A 385 -10.41 48.42 -24.90
C LEU A 385 -9.05 49.10 -24.67
N LEU A 386 -8.16 48.45 -23.92
CA LEU A 386 -6.82 48.97 -23.63
C LEU A 386 -5.97 49.09 -24.90
N GLN A 387 -6.05 48.12 -25.81
CA GLN A 387 -5.37 48.19 -27.11
C GLN A 387 -5.85 49.38 -27.94
N GLY A 388 -7.16 49.65 -27.96
CA GLY A 388 -7.70 50.85 -28.63
C GLY A 388 -7.21 52.17 -28.01
N GLN A 389 -7.11 52.22 -26.68
CA GLN A 389 -6.55 53.38 -25.98
C GLN A 389 -5.05 53.57 -26.26
N GLU A 390 -4.29 52.48 -26.31
CA GLU A 390 -2.87 52.52 -26.65
C GLU A 390 -2.65 53.01 -28.08
N GLN A 391 -3.43 52.52 -29.04
CA GLN A 391 -3.36 52.97 -30.43
C GLN A 391 -3.66 54.46 -30.56
N SER A 392 -4.71 54.94 -29.89
CA SER A 392 -5.04 56.38 -29.83
C SER A 392 -3.89 57.21 -29.22
N ARG A 393 -3.24 56.71 -28.17
CA ARG A 393 -2.06 57.35 -27.56
C ARG A 393 -0.87 57.40 -28.52
N ARG A 394 -0.61 56.33 -29.27
CA ARG A 394 0.47 56.28 -30.28
C ARG A 394 0.24 57.29 -31.39
N GLU A 395 -0.99 57.40 -31.89
CA GLU A 395 -1.37 58.41 -32.89
C GLU A 395 -1.16 59.84 -32.36
N ARG A 396 -1.56 60.09 -31.10
CA ARG A 396 -1.34 61.40 -30.47
C ARG A 396 0.13 61.73 -30.29
N LEU A 397 0.96 60.75 -29.92
CA LEU A 397 2.40 60.92 -29.79
C LEU A 397 3.02 61.29 -31.15
N ALA A 398 2.66 60.58 -32.22
CA ALA A 398 3.15 60.86 -33.57
C ALA A 398 2.74 62.27 -34.06
N GLN A 399 1.53 62.73 -33.71
CA GLN A 399 1.10 64.11 -33.98
C GLN A 399 1.99 65.13 -33.26
N LEU A 400 2.24 64.94 -31.96
CA LEU A 400 3.08 65.83 -31.16
C LEU A 400 4.53 65.87 -31.64
N GLU A 401 5.08 64.73 -32.07
CA GLU A 401 6.42 64.66 -32.66
C GLU A 401 6.51 65.46 -33.97
N SER A 402 5.49 65.34 -34.83
CA SER A 402 5.40 66.12 -36.07
C SER A 402 5.28 67.62 -35.79
N GLU A 403 4.50 68.02 -34.79
CA GLU A 403 4.36 69.41 -34.37
C GLU A 403 5.67 69.97 -33.81
N ARG A 404 6.34 69.22 -32.93
CA ARG A 404 7.66 69.57 -32.39
C ARG A 404 8.69 69.75 -33.50
N ALA A 405 8.70 68.86 -34.51
CA ALA A 405 9.60 68.98 -35.65
C ALA A 405 9.33 70.26 -36.47
N ARG A 406 8.07 70.68 -36.61
CA ARG A 406 7.72 71.95 -37.28
C ARG A 406 8.20 73.15 -36.49
N VAL A 407 8.00 73.17 -35.17
CA VAL A 407 8.50 74.24 -34.30
C VAL A 407 10.01 74.35 -34.39
N GLY A 408 10.74 73.23 -34.35
CA GLY A 408 12.20 73.23 -34.49
C GLY A 408 12.68 73.87 -35.81
N LYS A 409 12.00 73.58 -36.92
CA LYS A 409 12.32 74.22 -38.22
C LYS A 409 12.04 75.72 -38.22
N LEU A 410 10.96 76.17 -37.57
CA LEU A 410 10.64 77.59 -37.44
C LEU A 410 11.69 78.32 -36.59
N GLU A 411 12.09 77.75 -35.47
CA GLU A 411 13.16 78.31 -34.62
C GLU A 411 14.48 78.42 -35.37
N GLU A 412 14.84 77.41 -36.18
CA GLU A 412 16.05 77.43 -37.01
C GLU A 412 15.97 78.54 -38.07
N THR A 413 14.83 78.67 -38.75
CA THR A 413 14.58 79.74 -39.73
C THR A 413 14.64 81.13 -39.08
N GLU A 414 14.10 81.27 -37.87
CA GLU A 414 14.14 82.54 -37.13
C GLU A 414 15.55 82.90 -36.66
N LYS A 415 16.33 81.91 -36.20
CA LYS A 415 17.76 82.09 -35.88
C LYS A 415 18.55 82.57 -37.10
N GLU A 416 18.34 81.97 -38.27
CA GLU A 416 18.97 82.41 -39.51
C GLU A 416 18.58 83.85 -39.87
N ARG A 417 17.30 84.20 -39.71
CA ARG A 417 16.80 85.56 -39.97
C ARG A 417 17.43 86.59 -39.02
N LEU A 418 17.52 86.29 -37.74
CA LEU A 418 18.13 87.15 -36.73
C LEU A 418 19.63 87.35 -37.01
N ALA A 419 20.37 86.28 -37.33
CA ALA A 419 21.78 86.36 -37.70
C ALA A 419 22.01 87.24 -38.94
N ARG A 420 21.12 87.16 -39.94
CA ARG A 420 21.16 88.02 -41.13
C ARG A 420 20.92 89.50 -40.78
N LEU A 421 19.91 89.81 -39.97
CA LEU A 421 19.62 91.17 -39.53
C LEU A 421 20.76 91.77 -38.72
N GLU A 422 21.39 90.97 -37.85
CA GLU A 422 22.55 91.40 -37.07
C GLU A 422 23.74 91.73 -37.98
N LYS A 423 23.99 90.91 -39.00
CA LYS A 423 25.01 91.20 -40.03
C LYS A 423 24.71 92.49 -40.79
N GLU A 424 23.47 92.69 -41.26
CA GLU A 424 23.05 93.90 -41.97
C GLU A 424 23.19 95.15 -41.09
N ARG A 425 22.85 95.06 -39.79
CA ARG A 425 23.06 96.13 -38.81
C ARG A 425 24.54 96.47 -38.65
N MET A 426 25.41 95.46 -38.49
CA MET A 426 26.86 95.67 -38.36
C MET A 426 27.46 96.33 -39.61
N GLU A 427 26.96 95.99 -40.81
CA GLU A 427 27.38 96.64 -42.06
C GLU A 427 26.90 98.09 -42.14
N ALA A 428 25.68 98.39 -41.69
CA ALA A 428 25.15 99.76 -41.65
C ALA A 428 25.93 100.64 -40.66
N GLU A 429 26.25 100.13 -39.46
CA GLU A 429 27.08 100.83 -38.47
C GLU A 429 28.46 101.17 -39.05
N ARG A 430 29.12 100.23 -39.74
CA ARG A 430 30.40 100.48 -40.43
C ARG A 430 30.30 101.53 -41.53
N ARG A 431 29.20 101.55 -42.30
CA ARG A 431 28.99 102.57 -43.34
C ARG A 431 28.83 103.95 -42.73
N GLU A 432 28.04 104.05 -41.66
CA GLU A 432 27.81 105.30 -40.94
C GLU A 432 29.11 105.83 -40.30
N GLU A 433 29.94 104.95 -39.74
CA GLU A 433 31.26 105.29 -39.22
C GLU A 433 32.19 105.80 -40.34
N SER A 434 32.21 105.12 -41.49
CA SER A 434 33.00 105.56 -42.66
C SER A 434 32.52 106.89 -43.28
N GLU A 435 31.21 107.18 -43.22
CA GLU A 435 30.66 108.47 -43.67
C GLU A 435 30.98 109.59 -42.67
N LYS A 436 30.92 109.32 -41.36
CA LYS A 436 31.37 110.26 -40.32
C LYS A 436 32.84 110.60 -40.48
N GLU A 437 33.69 109.62 -40.78
CA GLU A 437 35.12 109.85 -41.09
C GLU A 437 35.35 110.64 -42.39
N ARG A 438 34.47 110.52 -43.39
CA ARG A 438 34.57 111.30 -44.65
C ARG A 438 34.10 112.75 -44.53
N LEU A 439 33.24 113.06 -43.55
CA LEU A 439 32.64 114.38 -43.33
C LEU A 439 33.38 115.22 -42.28
N ALA A 440 34.27 114.60 -41.50
CA ALA A 440 35.22 115.26 -40.59
C ALA A 440 36.52 115.63 -41.34
#